data_AF-A0A8C9S4B2-F1
#
_entry.id   AF-A0A8C9S4B2-F1
#
_cell.length_a   1.000
_cell.length_b   1.000
_cell.length_c   1.000
_cell.angle_alpha   90.00
_cell.angle_beta   90.00
_cell.angle_gamma   90.00
#
_symmetry.space_group_name_H-M   'P 1'
#
loop_
_entity.id
_entity.type
_entity.pdbx_description
1 polymer ?
#
loop_
_entity_poly.entity_id
_entity_poly.type
_entity_poly.pdbx_seq_one_letter_code
_entity_poly.pdbx_strand_id
1 'polypeptide(L)'
;MIENIVEENAVVTVSRSTETKVAEYILTGTAKYSIGDERQKSLILLKETQELLAVTLQGGSVHEKVQLNLSVYRSVTLPNNSGQPTILGIEGTDLYLCCRGTSEKPILKLEEVQDIEKLKTIKEGDDMMHFLFLKKNHGLSMTTFESVMFRDSFICTASDEKKPYRSDAFNIAVYL
;
A
#
# COMPACT_ATOMS: atom_id res chain seq x y z
N MET A 1 19.25 6.79 -66.05
CA MET A 1 19.60 6.09 -64.80
C MET A 1 18.38 6.25 -63.91
N ILE A 2 17.56 5.21 -63.80
CA ILE A 2 16.31 5.25 -63.02
C ILE A 2 16.61 4.49 -61.74
N GLU A 3 16.61 5.20 -60.62
CA GLU A 3 16.79 4.62 -59.29
C GLU A 3 15.50 3.90 -58.90
N ASN A 4 15.64 2.60 -58.62
CA ASN A 4 14.58 1.71 -58.23
C ASN A 4 14.50 1.76 -56.69
N ILE A 5 13.52 2.47 -56.14
CA ILE A 5 13.25 2.50 -54.70
C ILE A 5 12.22 1.40 -54.42
N VAL A 6 12.65 0.34 -53.73
CA VAL A 6 11.75 -0.68 -53.17
C VAL A 6 11.25 -0.14 -51.83
N GLU A 7 9.96 0.18 -51.78
CA GLU A 7 9.27 0.61 -50.57
C GLU A 7 8.80 -0.64 -49.82
N GLU A 8 9.51 -1.00 -48.74
CA GLU A 8 9.15 -2.11 -47.85
C GLU A 8 7.96 -1.67 -46.98
N ASN A 9 6.75 -1.89 -47.49
CA ASN A 9 5.53 -1.73 -46.72
C ASN A 9 5.40 -2.89 -45.72
N ALA A 10 5.94 -2.70 -44.51
CA ALA A 10 5.67 -3.58 -43.38
C ALA A 10 4.19 -3.41 -42.96
N VAL A 11 3.34 -4.30 -43.46
CA VAL A 11 1.95 -4.43 -43.02
C VAL A 11 1.97 -4.97 -41.60
N VAL A 12 1.97 -4.06 -40.62
CA VAL A 12 1.74 -4.40 -39.21
C VAL A 12 0.30 -4.87 -39.10
N THR A 13 0.11 -6.18 -39.15
CA THR A 13 -1.17 -6.81 -38.84
C THR A 13 -1.38 -6.66 -37.34
N VAL A 14 -2.09 -5.61 -36.93
CA VAL A 14 -2.53 -5.43 -35.54
C VAL A 14 -3.65 -6.43 -35.29
N SER A 15 -3.28 -7.64 -34.88
CA SER A 15 -4.19 -8.53 -34.18
C SER A 15 -4.50 -7.86 -32.83
N ARG A 16 -5.66 -7.21 -32.76
CA ARG A 16 -6.23 -6.73 -31.50
C ARG A 16 -6.63 -7.94 -30.66
N SER A 17 -5.67 -8.53 -29.96
CA SER A 17 -5.96 -9.44 -28.86
C SER A 17 -6.65 -8.62 -27.78
N THR A 18 -7.92 -8.93 -27.50
CA THR A 18 -8.61 -8.48 -26.29
C THR A 18 -8.14 -9.32 -25.10
N GLU A 19 -6.84 -9.43 -24.90
CA GLU A 19 -6.28 -9.93 -23.65
C GLU A 19 -6.28 -8.76 -22.68
N THR A 20 -7.31 -8.68 -21.84
CA THR A 20 -7.31 -7.78 -20.69
C THR A 20 -6.13 -8.16 -19.82
N LYS A 21 -5.04 -7.38 -19.88
CA LYS A 21 -3.82 -7.64 -19.13
C LYS A 21 -4.12 -7.52 -17.64
N VAL A 22 -4.20 -8.67 -16.96
CA VAL A 22 -4.45 -8.77 -15.52
C VAL A 22 -3.36 -8.00 -14.77
N ALA A 23 -3.76 -7.18 -13.79
CA ALA A 23 -2.77 -6.42 -13.03
C ALA A 23 -1.86 -7.36 -12.22
N GLU A 24 -0.55 -7.15 -12.34
CA GLU A 24 0.47 -7.89 -11.58
C GLU A 24 1.38 -6.91 -10.86
N TYR A 25 1.73 -7.24 -9.62
CA TYR A 25 2.54 -6.47 -8.71
C TYR A 25 3.76 -7.30 -8.33
N ILE A 26 4.95 -6.83 -8.70
CA ILE A 26 6.20 -7.56 -8.45
C ILE A 26 7.04 -6.76 -7.46
N LEU A 27 7.44 -7.39 -6.37
CA LEU A 27 8.26 -6.78 -5.33
C LEU A 27 9.59 -6.29 -5.92
N THR A 28 9.95 -5.04 -5.61
CA THR A 28 11.18 -4.41 -6.10
C THR A 28 12.15 -4.02 -4.99
N GLY A 29 11.65 -3.84 -3.76
CA GLY A 29 12.50 -3.53 -2.62
C GLY A 29 11.68 -3.34 -1.35
N THR A 30 12.38 -3.31 -0.23
CA THR A 30 11.80 -3.05 1.09
C THR A 30 12.68 -2.07 1.84
N ALA A 31 12.09 -1.08 2.48
CA ALA A 31 12.80 -0.12 3.31
C ALA A 31 12.07 0.12 4.64
N LYS A 32 12.83 0.46 5.68
CA LYS A 32 12.32 0.70 7.03
C LYS A 32 11.90 2.15 7.20
N TYR A 33 10.75 2.36 7.84
CA TYR A 33 10.23 3.68 8.16
C TYR A 33 9.59 3.71 9.54
N SER A 34 9.76 4.84 10.21
CA SER A 34 8.95 5.18 11.36
C SER A 34 7.86 6.13 10.90
N ILE A 35 6.60 5.85 11.24
CA ILE A 35 5.47 6.66 10.80
C ILE A 35 5.02 7.59 11.93
N GLY A 36 4.60 8.82 11.57
CA GLY A 36 3.86 9.72 12.45
C GLY A 36 2.66 10.35 11.73
N ASP A 37 1.69 10.85 12.49
CA ASP A 37 0.62 11.69 11.92
C ASP A 37 0.96 13.19 12.02
N GLU A 38 0.12 14.05 11.43
CA GLU A 38 0.27 15.52 11.47
C GLU A 38 0.35 16.11 12.88
N ARG A 39 -0.13 15.38 13.89
CA ARG A 39 -0.14 15.81 15.29
C ARG A 39 1.02 15.20 16.08
N GLN A 40 2.01 14.63 15.39
CA GLN A 40 3.16 13.94 15.97
C GLN A 40 2.79 12.70 16.80
N LYS A 41 1.62 12.09 16.54
CA LYS A 41 1.32 10.78 17.13
C LYS A 41 2.17 9.72 16.45
N SER A 42 2.71 8.82 17.26
CA SER A 42 3.39 7.61 16.82
C SER A 42 2.44 6.42 16.92
N LEU A 43 2.68 5.40 16.09
CA LEU A 43 1.97 4.13 16.20
C LEU A 43 2.65 3.24 17.25
N ILE A 44 1.86 2.61 18.10
CA ILE A 44 2.27 1.53 18.99
C ILE A 44 1.45 0.27 18.69
N LEU A 45 2.03 -0.90 18.94
CA LEU A 45 1.35 -2.20 18.77
C LEU A 45 0.83 -2.70 20.12
N LEU A 46 -0.48 -2.85 20.23
CA LEU A 46 -1.13 -3.54 21.35
C LEU A 46 -1.00 -5.05 21.13
N LYS A 47 0.01 -5.67 21.72
CA LYS A 47 0.35 -7.09 21.48
C LYS A 47 -0.79 -8.05 21.83
N GLU A 48 -1.58 -7.74 22.85
CA GLU A 48 -2.69 -8.58 23.32
C GLU A 48 -3.84 -8.66 22.30
N THR A 49 -4.12 -7.56 21.61
CA THR A 49 -5.22 -7.46 20.65
C THR A 49 -4.77 -7.47 19.20
N GLN A 50 -3.46 -7.38 18.93
CA GLN A 50 -2.88 -7.18 17.60
C GLN A 50 -3.46 -5.96 16.88
N GLU A 51 -3.65 -4.86 17.62
CA GLU A 51 -4.16 -3.59 17.10
C GLU A 51 -3.10 -2.50 17.14
N LEU A 52 -3.19 -1.54 16.22
CA LEU A 52 -2.37 -0.34 16.23
C LEU A 52 -3.11 0.80 16.92
N LEU A 53 -2.40 1.50 17.79
CA LEU A 53 -2.89 2.72 18.43
C LEU A 53 -2.00 3.90 18.07
N ALA A 54 -2.60 5.01 17.67
CA ALA A 54 -1.91 6.27 17.45
C ALA A 54 -1.91 7.10 18.75
N VAL A 55 -0.72 7.35 19.31
CA VAL A 55 -0.55 8.08 20.57
C VAL A 55 0.61 9.06 20.51
N THR A 56 0.51 10.15 21.26
CA THR A 56 1.65 11.02 21.53
C THR A 56 2.55 10.34 22.57
N LEU A 57 3.74 9.92 22.16
CA LEU A 57 4.71 9.31 23.07
C LEU A 57 5.51 10.39 23.82
N GLN A 58 5.80 10.14 25.09
CA GLN A 58 6.70 10.99 25.87
C GLN A 58 8.12 10.41 25.83
N GLY A 59 9.13 11.21 26.21
CA GLY A 59 10.55 10.86 26.01
C GLY A 59 10.98 9.48 26.56
N GLY A 60 10.32 8.97 27.59
CA GLY A 60 10.58 7.63 28.14
C GLY A 60 10.00 6.46 27.34
N SER A 61 8.98 6.68 26.50
CA SER A 61 8.24 5.61 25.79
C SER A 61 8.49 5.59 24.28
N VAL A 62 9.46 6.35 23.76
CA VAL A 62 9.79 6.38 22.32
C VAL A 62 10.16 5.00 21.77
N HIS A 63 10.71 4.12 22.60
CA HIS A 63 11.06 2.75 22.24
C HIS A 63 9.84 1.85 21.94
N GLU A 64 8.63 2.28 22.31
CA GLU A 64 7.37 1.59 21.98
C GLU A 64 6.90 1.88 20.55
N LYS A 65 7.53 2.85 19.86
CA LYS A 65 7.19 3.24 18.50
C LYS A 65 7.39 2.07 17.53
N VAL A 66 6.32 1.73 16.82
CA VAL A 66 6.35 0.76 15.72
C VAL A 66 7.24 1.28 14.59
N GLN A 67 8.12 0.40 14.13
CA GLN A 67 8.83 0.54 12.87
C GLN A 67 8.11 -0.31 11.81
N LEU A 68 7.99 0.22 10.61
CA LEU A 68 7.36 -0.47 9.48
C LEU A 68 8.37 -0.83 8.41
N ASN A 69 8.19 -2.01 7.83
CA ASN A 69 8.78 -2.38 6.55
C ASN A 69 7.82 -1.97 5.43
N LEU A 70 8.24 -1.05 4.58
CA LEU A 70 7.55 -0.65 3.36
C LEU A 70 8.13 -1.43 2.19
N SER A 71 7.38 -2.42 1.72
CA SER A 71 7.72 -3.24 0.55
C SER A 71 7.08 -2.63 -0.69
N VAL A 72 7.87 -2.18 -1.66
CA VAL A 72 7.42 -1.47 -2.86
C VAL A 72 7.38 -2.38 -4.08
N TYR A 73 6.32 -2.24 -4.89
CA TYR A 73 6.04 -3.11 -6.03
C TYR A 73 5.96 -2.33 -7.33
N ARG A 74 6.48 -2.91 -8.41
CA ARG A 74 6.20 -2.41 -9.76
C ARG A 74 4.92 -3.06 -10.30
N SER A 75 4.08 -2.27 -10.97
CA SER A 75 3.02 -2.79 -11.84
C SER A 75 3.07 -2.10 -13.19
N VAL A 76 3.03 -2.89 -14.26
CA VAL A 76 3.03 -2.37 -15.65
C VAL A 76 1.64 -1.99 -16.15
N THR A 77 0.62 -2.23 -15.33
CA THR A 77 -0.80 -2.01 -15.67
C THR A 77 -1.39 -0.78 -15.01
N LEU A 78 -0.77 -0.30 -13.93
CA LEU A 78 -1.21 0.91 -13.26
C LEU A 78 -0.80 2.16 -14.05
N PRO A 79 -1.71 3.12 -14.26
CA PRO A 79 -1.36 4.43 -14.78
C PRO A 79 -0.25 5.10 -13.95
N ASN A 80 0.62 5.86 -14.61
CA ASN A 80 1.78 6.52 -13.97
C ASN A 80 1.43 7.41 -12.76
N ASN A 81 0.18 7.89 -12.66
CA ASN A 81 -0.27 8.76 -11.57
C ASN A 81 -1.05 8.02 -10.46
N SER A 82 -1.05 6.69 -10.47
CA SER A 82 -1.84 5.89 -9.51
C SER A 82 -1.21 5.83 -8.12
N GLY A 83 0.04 6.26 -7.96
CA GLY A 83 0.83 6.05 -6.75
C GLY A 83 1.64 4.76 -6.79
N GLN A 84 2.55 4.61 -5.82
CA GLN A 84 3.47 3.49 -5.70
C GLN A 84 2.82 2.34 -4.92
N PRO A 85 2.54 1.17 -5.52
CA PRO A 85 1.99 0.04 -4.79
C PRO A 85 2.98 -0.41 -3.72
N THR A 86 2.46 -0.58 -2.50
CA THR A 86 3.25 -0.78 -1.28
C THR A 86 2.49 -1.70 -0.32
N ILE A 87 3.21 -2.61 0.34
CA ILE A 87 2.74 -3.37 1.50
C ILE A 87 3.43 -2.82 2.75
N LEU A 88 2.71 -2.80 3.87
CA LEU A 88 3.16 -2.28 5.15
C LEU A 88 3.21 -3.42 6.18
N GLY A 89 4.41 -3.87 6.51
CA GLY A 89 4.66 -4.88 7.56
C GLY A 89 5.19 -4.24 8.84
N ILE A 90 4.87 -4.83 9.99
CA ILE A 90 5.43 -4.45 11.29
C ILE A 90 6.83 -5.07 11.42
N GLU A 91 7.87 -4.25 11.63
CA GLU A 91 9.24 -4.73 11.75
C GLU A 91 9.38 -5.75 12.89
N GLY A 92 10.06 -6.87 12.62
CA GLY A 92 10.34 -7.91 13.61
C GLY A 92 9.17 -8.84 13.90
N THR A 93 8.11 -8.80 13.08
CA THR A 93 6.96 -9.69 13.17
C THR A 93 6.48 -10.10 11.77
N ASP A 94 5.57 -11.07 11.71
CA ASP A 94 4.88 -11.48 10.47
C ASP A 94 3.53 -10.77 10.29
N LEU A 95 3.30 -9.66 11.00
CA LEU A 95 2.06 -8.88 10.93
C LEU A 95 2.12 -7.80 9.85
N TYR A 96 1.08 -7.73 9.03
CA TYR A 96 0.94 -6.77 7.94
C TYR A 96 -0.38 -6.03 8.03
N LEU A 97 -0.36 -4.73 7.67
CA LEU A 97 -1.59 -3.95 7.55
C LEU A 97 -2.36 -4.46 6.32
N CYS A 98 -3.67 -4.66 6.50
CA CYS A 98 -4.57 -5.03 5.42
C CYS A 98 -5.93 -4.35 5.55
N CYS A 99 -6.64 -4.26 4.43
CA CYS A 99 -8.04 -3.87 4.40
C CYS A 99 -8.93 -5.08 4.12
N ARG A 100 -9.89 -5.36 4.99
CA ARG A 100 -10.97 -6.34 4.76
C ARG A 100 -12.33 -5.66 4.86
N GLY A 101 -13.40 -6.42 4.61
CA GLY A 101 -14.78 -5.92 4.70
C GLY A 101 -15.42 -5.74 3.33
N THR A 102 -16.31 -4.76 3.22
CA THR A 102 -17.04 -4.45 1.98
C THR A 102 -16.61 -3.10 1.43
N SER A 103 -16.97 -2.80 0.19
CA SER A 103 -16.73 -1.49 -0.44
C SER A 103 -17.31 -0.31 0.35
N GLU A 104 -18.40 -0.53 1.08
CA GLU A 104 -19.06 0.50 1.89
C GLU A 104 -18.45 0.62 3.29
N LYS A 105 -17.87 -0.47 3.80
CA LYS A 105 -17.30 -0.54 5.14
C LYS A 105 -15.96 -1.28 5.13
N PRO A 106 -14.91 -0.66 4.56
CA PRO A 106 -13.56 -1.18 4.65
C PRO A 106 -13.04 -1.06 6.08
N ILE A 107 -12.29 -2.07 6.53
CA ILE A 107 -11.74 -2.16 7.86
C ILE A 107 -10.24 -2.44 7.73
N LEU A 108 -9.43 -1.49 8.21
CA LEU A 108 -7.99 -1.69 8.39
C LEU A 108 -7.74 -2.55 9.64
N LYS A 109 -6.89 -3.56 9.52
CA LYS A 109 -6.43 -4.39 10.64
C LYS A 109 -5.05 -5.00 10.36
N LEU A 110 -4.50 -5.69 11.34
CA LEU A 110 -3.31 -6.52 11.16
C LEU A 110 -3.71 -7.96 10.84
N GLU A 111 -3.01 -8.58 9.91
CA GLU A 111 -3.08 -10.01 9.62
C GLU A 111 -1.67 -10.60 9.58
N GLU A 112 -1.54 -11.83 10.09
CA GLU A 112 -0.29 -12.59 10.02
C GLU A 112 -0.14 -13.25 8.65
N VAL A 113 1.04 -13.11 8.05
CA VAL A 113 1.38 -13.77 6.77
C VAL A 113 2.37 -14.88 7.02
N GLN A 114 1.89 -16.13 7.02
CA GLN A 114 2.72 -17.31 7.26
C GLN A 114 3.69 -17.61 6.11
N ASP A 115 3.31 -17.26 4.89
CA ASP A 115 4.09 -17.53 3.68
C ASP A 115 4.42 -16.22 2.96
N ILE A 116 5.55 -15.63 3.36
CA ILE A 116 6.04 -14.36 2.81
C ILE A 116 6.37 -14.43 1.31
N GLU A 117 6.59 -15.63 0.76
CA GLU A 117 6.87 -15.81 -0.66
C GLU A 117 5.66 -15.40 -1.53
N LYS A 118 4.44 -15.54 -1.00
CA LYS A 118 3.21 -15.06 -1.64
C LYS A 118 3.18 -13.55 -1.81
N LEU A 119 3.97 -12.82 -1.03
CA LEU A 119 4.10 -11.37 -1.17
C LEU A 119 5.10 -10.99 -2.25
N LYS A 120 5.91 -11.88 -2.83
CA LYS A 120 6.88 -11.47 -3.87
C LYS A 120 6.21 -11.06 -5.18
N THR A 121 5.12 -11.74 -5.55
CA THR A 121 4.33 -11.44 -6.74
C THR A 121 2.86 -11.60 -6.40
N ILE A 122 2.08 -10.56 -6.62
CA ILE A 122 0.64 -10.54 -6.36
C ILE A 122 -0.08 -10.21 -7.66
N LYS A 123 -1.10 -10.99 -8.00
CA LYS A 123 -1.93 -10.79 -9.18
C LYS A 123 -3.31 -10.29 -8.76
N GLU A 124 -3.96 -9.57 -9.66
CA GLU A 124 -5.35 -9.19 -9.48
C GLU A 124 -6.23 -10.43 -9.28
N GLY A 125 -7.03 -10.41 -8.21
CA GLY A 125 -7.83 -11.56 -7.77
C GLY A 125 -7.14 -12.47 -6.76
N ASP A 126 -5.84 -12.33 -6.51
CA ASP A 126 -5.17 -13.05 -5.43
C ASP A 126 -5.69 -12.60 -4.07
N ASP A 127 -5.73 -13.51 -3.10
CA ASP A 127 -6.11 -13.16 -1.73
C ASP A 127 -5.20 -12.05 -1.20
N MET A 128 -3.89 -12.06 -1.52
CA MET A 128 -2.92 -11.06 -1.02
C MET A 128 -3.20 -9.61 -1.43
N MET A 129 -4.14 -9.36 -2.35
CA MET A 129 -4.52 -8.01 -2.78
C MET A 129 -4.98 -7.11 -1.62
N HIS A 130 -5.51 -7.67 -0.53
CA HIS A 130 -5.95 -6.89 0.64
C HIS A 130 -4.81 -6.24 1.43
N PHE A 131 -3.55 -6.63 1.19
CA PHE A 131 -2.36 -6.00 1.79
C PHE A 131 -1.83 -4.81 0.99
N LEU A 132 -2.27 -4.63 -0.27
CA LEU A 132 -1.72 -3.62 -1.15
C LEU A 132 -2.36 -2.24 -0.93
N PHE A 133 -1.48 -1.25 -0.80
CA PHE A 133 -1.84 0.17 -0.76
C PHE A 133 -1.11 0.96 -1.85
N LEU A 134 -1.75 1.97 -2.39
CA LEU A 134 -1.14 2.97 -3.26
C LEU A 134 -0.57 4.09 -2.38
N LYS A 135 0.76 4.12 -2.28
CA LYS A 135 1.52 5.17 -1.60
C LYS A 135 1.66 6.39 -2.52
N LYS A 136 1.16 7.54 -2.11
CA LYS A 136 1.34 8.83 -2.81
C LYS A 136 2.03 9.82 -1.87
N ASN A 137 3.03 10.52 -2.38
CA ASN A 137 3.69 11.60 -1.65
C ASN A 137 3.07 12.93 -2.06
N HIS A 138 2.87 13.81 -1.09
CA HIS A 138 2.32 15.15 -1.26
C HIS A 138 3.27 16.15 -0.60
N GLY A 139 3.75 17.13 -1.35
CA GLY A 139 4.73 18.09 -0.84
C GLY A 139 6.01 17.41 -0.33
N LEU A 140 6.53 17.86 0.80
CA LEU A 140 7.84 17.44 1.33
C LEU A 140 7.80 16.19 2.24
N SER A 141 6.76 16.02 3.06
CA SER A 141 6.70 14.97 4.09
C SER A 141 5.33 14.34 4.29
N MET A 142 4.32 14.74 3.51
CA MET A 142 2.99 14.14 3.64
C MET A 142 2.89 12.94 2.71
N THR A 143 2.44 11.81 3.24
CA THR A 143 2.19 10.60 2.46
C THR A 143 0.74 10.14 2.68
N THR A 144 0.15 9.53 1.67
CA THR A 144 -1.14 8.84 1.81
C THR A 144 -1.01 7.42 1.33
N PHE A 145 -1.70 6.51 2.00
CA PHE A 145 -1.81 5.11 1.63
C PHE A 145 -3.28 4.82 1.37
N GLU A 146 -3.63 4.63 0.10
CA GLU A 146 -4.97 4.29 -0.35
C GLU A 146 -5.06 2.78 -0.57
N SER A 147 -6.12 2.10 -0.14
CA SER A 147 -6.28 0.67 -0.42
C SER A 147 -6.43 0.40 -1.92
N VAL A 148 -5.73 -0.60 -2.45
CA VAL A 148 -5.94 -1.04 -3.85
C VAL A 148 -7.31 -1.69 -4.03
N MET A 149 -7.78 -2.43 -3.03
CA MET A 149 -9.06 -3.16 -3.07
C MET A 149 -10.27 -2.25 -2.83
N PHE A 150 -10.10 -1.19 -2.03
CA PHE A 150 -11.18 -0.30 -1.62
C PHE A 150 -10.82 1.13 -2.02
N ARG A 151 -11.37 1.59 -3.16
CA ARG A 151 -11.11 2.95 -3.68
C ARG A 151 -11.51 4.02 -2.66
N ASP A 152 -10.80 5.14 -2.68
CA ASP A 152 -11.02 6.29 -1.80
C ASP A 152 -10.93 5.95 -0.30
N SER A 153 -10.34 4.81 0.05
CA SER A 153 -10.18 4.34 1.43
C SER A 153 -8.71 4.43 1.86
N PHE A 154 -8.43 5.30 2.83
CA PHE A 154 -7.05 5.64 3.23
C PHE A 154 -6.71 5.11 4.64
N ILE A 155 -5.43 4.81 4.89
CA ILE A 155 -4.94 4.38 6.22
C ILE A 155 -5.01 5.53 7.19
N CYS A 156 -5.60 5.25 8.37
CA CYS A 156 -6.14 6.36 9.11
C CYS A 156 -6.13 6.33 10.69
N THR A 157 -5.60 7.40 11.34
CA THR A 157 -5.60 7.76 12.79
C THR A 157 -6.72 8.74 13.26
N ALA A 158 -7.46 8.39 14.31
CA ALA A 158 -8.51 9.26 14.86
C ALA A 158 -7.96 10.60 15.40
N SER A 159 -8.76 11.68 15.32
CA SER A 159 -8.39 12.99 15.88
C SER A 159 -8.25 12.95 17.41
N ASP A 160 -9.15 12.21 18.08
CA ASP A 160 -9.14 11.97 19.52
C ASP A 160 -8.00 11.02 19.92
N GLU A 161 -7.35 11.29 21.05
CA GLU A 161 -6.43 10.33 21.65
C GLU A 161 -7.21 9.12 22.22
N LYS A 162 -6.66 7.90 22.07
CA LYS A 162 -7.07 6.68 22.80
C LYS A 162 -8.35 5.95 22.38
N LYS A 163 -8.86 6.11 21.15
CA LYS A 163 -9.87 5.18 20.61
C LYS A 163 -9.17 4.06 19.80
N PRO A 164 -9.38 2.77 20.11
CA PRO A 164 -8.97 1.68 19.23
C PRO A 164 -9.66 1.86 17.88
N TYR A 165 -8.95 1.60 16.78
CA TYR A 165 -9.51 1.75 15.42
C TYR A 165 -10.64 0.74 15.22
N ARG A 166 -11.87 1.19 15.47
CA ARG A 166 -13.07 0.45 15.15
C ARG A 166 -13.98 1.40 14.39
N SER A 167 -14.21 1.02 13.14
CA SER A 167 -15.02 1.68 12.12
C SER A 167 -16.01 2.70 12.64
N ASP A 168 -15.90 3.94 12.16
CA ASP A 168 -16.96 4.80 11.62
C ASP A 168 -16.37 6.22 11.55
N ALA A 169 -16.04 6.69 10.34
CA ALA A 169 -15.57 8.02 9.93
C ALA A 169 -14.14 8.12 9.34
N PHE A 170 -14.07 9.00 8.35
CA PHE A 170 -13.16 9.09 7.21
C PHE A 170 -11.82 9.81 7.46
N ASN A 171 -10.86 9.50 6.58
CA ASN A 171 -9.67 10.26 6.17
C ASN A 171 -8.51 10.39 7.14
N ILE A 172 -7.34 9.89 6.73
CA ILE A 172 -6.06 10.29 7.32
C ILE A 172 -4.96 10.42 6.30
N ALA A 173 -4.13 11.42 6.59
CA ALA A 173 -2.83 11.62 6.03
C ALA A 173 -1.78 11.07 7.00
N VAL A 174 -0.88 10.25 6.46
CA VAL A 174 0.22 9.61 7.20
C VAL A 174 1.51 10.33 6.80
N TYR A 175 2.17 11.02 7.73
CA TYR A 175 3.39 11.75 7.41
C TYR A 175 4.61 10.82 7.53
N LEU A 176 5.49 10.89 6.52
CA LEU A 176 6.78 10.18 6.48
C LEU A 176 7.92 11.19 6.59
#